data_AF-A0A840R3U6-F1
#
_entry.id   AF-A0A840R3U6-F1
#
_cell.length_a   1.000
_cell.length_b   1.000
_cell.length_c   1.000
_cell.angle_alpha   90.00
_cell.angle_beta   90.00
_cell.angle_gamma   90.00
#
_symmetry.space_group_name_H-M   'P 1'
#
loop_
_entity.id
_entity.type
_entity.pdbx_description
1 polymer ?
#
loop_
_entity_poly.entity_id
_entity_poly.type
_entity_poly.pdbx_seq_one_letter_code
_entity_poly.pdbx_strand_id
1 'polypeptide(L)'
;MLSVNSVLVPAEANVEVTFTSNMLVVYIDRHSKQVCLLPLDEKRQRKPKPYPFKVIAGLVEAEAVIKAQLDIPTYHLLEDSSFTTSRIVKRNERYQIISPIISEIHRYMFPRYGRSIVAQVAQKTGMQPTAIVRLMNMWFYGGQTINALLGDYSQVGITSPGKNARKVGAKRKNSPFVGRAITEQDIAKIRRFLNKYVLTRKIEEQMTLQGAYDEMLDLEYSTLLVAANGRKKVVAWSDDDIPSYSQFYYHARKYFDEQKKYPRQFQVTAAAYQKDHAGRTATIERINRPGELFQIDETPFDVVLVANRFSITGLCVGSPTLYLVYDVHSNLVVGIHLTLNPPSWEGMRQALLNAFLPKVSFVSGME
;
A
#
# COMPACT_ATOMS: atom_id res chain seq x y z
N MET A 1 -1.00 -30.59 41.07
CA MET A 1 -2.42 -30.15 41.19
C MET A 1 -2.84 -29.28 40.01
N LEU A 2 -3.98 -29.61 39.39
CA LEU A 2 -4.64 -28.80 38.35
C LEU A 2 -5.11 -27.46 38.95
N SER A 3 -4.89 -26.36 38.24
CA SER A 3 -5.29 -25.02 38.67
C SER A 3 -5.97 -24.29 37.51
N VAL A 4 -6.83 -23.33 37.81
CA VAL A 4 -7.39 -22.45 36.78
C VAL A 4 -6.25 -21.66 36.12
N ASN A 5 -6.39 -21.35 34.83
CA ASN A 5 -5.40 -20.70 33.98
C ASN A 5 -4.11 -21.50 33.72
N SER A 6 -4.06 -22.80 34.06
CA SER A 6 -2.98 -23.66 33.60
C SER A 6 -3.23 -24.17 32.18
N VAL A 7 -2.16 -24.30 31.40
CA VAL A 7 -2.17 -24.91 30.07
C VAL A 7 -1.83 -26.38 30.21
N LEU A 8 -2.56 -27.21 29.46
CA LEU A 8 -2.39 -28.64 29.35
C LEU A 8 -1.85 -28.93 27.94
N VAL A 9 -0.62 -29.43 27.88
CA VAL A 9 0.08 -29.76 26.65
C VAL A 9 0.12 -31.29 26.53
N PRO A 10 -0.49 -31.89 25.49
CA PRO A 10 -0.36 -33.33 25.27
C PRO A 10 1.10 -33.69 24.96
N ALA A 11 1.63 -34.77 25.54
CA ALA A 11 2.97 -35.24 25.23
C ALA A 11 3.02 -35.81 23.79
N GLU A 12 4.05 -35.47 23.00
CA GLU A 12 4.14 -35.79 21.57
C GLU A 12 4.41 -37.28 21.22
N ALA A 13 4.28 -38.22 22.16
CA ALA A 13 4.63 -39.62 21.91
C ALA A 13 3.56 -40.61 22.39
N ASN A 14 2.84 -41.21 21.43
CA ASN A 14 2.17 -42.51 21.53
C ASN A 14 1.09 -42.73 22.62
N VAL A 15 0.52 -41.69 23.20
CA VAL A 15 -0.65 -41.83 24.09
C VAL A 15 -1.91 -41.38 23.35
N GLU A 16 -2.96 -42.21 23.33
CA GLU A 16 -4.31 -41.77 22.95
C GLU A 16 -4.83 -40.78 23.99
N VAL A 17 -4.45 -39.51 23.85
CA VAL A 17 -4.92 -38.44 24.73
C VAL A 17 -6.32 -38.02 24.28
N THR A 18 -7.15 -37.62 25.25
CA THR A 18 -8.55 -37.18 25.00
C THR A 18 -8.64 -35.96 24.05
N PHE A 19 -7.54 -35.25 23.83
CA PHE A 19 -7.46 -34.09 22.95
C PHE A 19 -6.08 -33.96 22.29
N THR A 20 -6.06 -33.50 21.05
CA THR A 20 -4.86 -33.36 20.20
C THR A 20 -4.23 -31.96 20.26
N SER A 21 -4.96 -30.96 20.73
CA SER A 21 -4.48 -29.57 20.83
C SER A 21 -4.20 -29.17 22.27
N ASN A 22 -3.33 -28.18 22.48
CA ASN A 22 -3.14 -27.56 23.78
C ASN A 22 -4.48 -27.06 24.35
N MET A 23 -4.72 -27.29 25.64
CA MET A 23 -5.98 -26.94 26.30
C MET A 23 -5.72 -26.00 27.48
N LEU A 24 -6.56 -24.98 27.63
CA LEU A 24 -6.57 -24.07 28.76
C LEU A 24 -7.62 -24.52 29.78
N VAL A 25 -7.23 -24.63 31.05
CA VAL A 25 -8.16 -24.87 32.17
C VAL A 25 -8.83 -23.56 32.55
N VAL A 26 -10.13 -23.41 32.23
CA VAL A 26 -10.86 -22.14 32.45
C VAL A 26 -11.76 -22.17 33.68
N TYR A 27 -12.19 -23.35 34.13
CA TYR A 27 -13.04 -23.49 35.30
C TYR A 27 -12.96 -24.91 35.88
N ILE A 28 -12.99 -25.02 37.21
CA ILE A 28 -12.99 -26.29 37.93
C ILE A 28 -14.20 -26.28 38.85
N ASP A 29 -15.14 -27.18 38.59
CA ASP A 29 -16.29 -27.39 39.47
C ASP A 29 -16.03 -28.56 40.41
N ARG A 30 -15.87 -28.25 41.70
CA ARG A 30 -15.65 -29.25 42.74
C ARG A 30 -16.90 -30.07 43.03
N HIS A 31 -18.10 -29.53 42.80
CA HIS A 31 -19.36 -30.22 43.10
C HIS A 31 -19.68 -31.27 42.04
N SER A 32 -19.66 -30.89 40.76
CA SER A 32 -19.87 -31.85 39.65
C SER A 32 -18.65 -32.69 39.33
N LYS A 33 -17.48 -32.41 39.95
CA LYS A 33 -16.18 -33.06 39.68
C LYS A 33 -15.80 -32.97 38.19
N GLN A 34 -16.05 -31.80 37.61
CA GLN A 34 -15.75 -31.52 36.20
C GLN A 34 -14.74 -30.38 36.06
N VAL A 35 -13.91 -30.48 35.02
CA VAL A 35 -12.98 -29.43 34.59
C VAL A 35 -13.42 -28.95 33.21
N CYS A 36 -13.54 -27.63 33.05
CA CYS A 36 -13.87 -27.04 31.76
C CYS A 36 -12.59 -26.63 31.05
N LEU A 37 -12.40 -27.15 29.85
CA LEU A 37 -11.23 -26.93 29.01
C LEU A 37 -11.60 -26.12 27.77
N LEU A 38 -10.70 -25.24 27.35
CA LEU A 38 -10.82 -24.43 26.14
C LEU A 38 -9.58 -24.66 25.24
N PRO A 39 -9.73 -25.04 23.97
CA PRO A 39 -8.58 -25.27 23.10
C PRO A 39 -7.81 -23.98 22.81
N LEU A 40 -6.48 -24.09 22.78
CA LEU A 40 -5.54 -23.06 22.36
C LEU A 40 -5.18 -23.33 20.89
N ASP A 41 -6.07 -22.96 19.98
CA ASP A 41 -5.87 -23.03 18.54
C ASP A 41 -6.07 -21.65 17.87
N GLU A 42 -5.74 -21.53 16.59
CA GLU A 42 -5.94 -20.28 15.83
C GLU A 42 -7.43 -19.87 15.80
N LYS A 43 -8.35 -20.83 15.96
CA LYS A 43 -9.80 -20.63 15.98
C LYS A 43 -10.31 -20.25 17.37
N ARG A 44 -10.03 -19.02 17.80
CA ARG A 44 -10.37 -18.46 19.14
C ARG A 44 -11.86 -18.26 19.47
N GLN A 45 -12.80 -18.83 18.69
CA GLN A 45 -14.26 -18.66 18.89
C GLN A 45 -14.95 -19.98 19.22
N ARG A 46 -14.51 -20.65 20.29
CA ARG A 46 -15.15 -21.88 20.80
C ARG A 46 -15.65 -21.67 22.22
N LYS A 47 -16.66 -22.45 22.64
CA LYS A 47 -17.09 -22.50 24.04
C LYS A 47 -16.25 -23.53 24.80
N PRO A 48 -16.00 -23.31 26.11
CA PRO A 48 -15.40 -24.32 26.96
C PRO A 48 -16.20 -25.62 26.95
N LYS A 49 -15.50 -26.76 27.01
CA LYS A 49 -16.11 -28.08 27.10
C LYS A 49 -15.78 -28.73 28.44
N PRO A 50 -16.75 -29.37 29.10
CA PRO A 50 -16.51 -30.04 30.36
C PRO A 50 -15.93 -31.45 30.17
N TYR A 51 -15.02 -31.82 31.07
CA TYR A 51 -14.37 -33.12 31.14
C TYR A 51 -14.39 -33.62 32.59
N PRO A 52 -14.42 -34.94 32.85
CA PRO A 52 -14.31 -35.47 34.21
C PRO A 52 -12.96 -35.11 34.84
N PHE A 53 -12.97 -34.52 36.04
CA PHE A 53 -11.76 -34.09 36.73
C PHE A 53 -10.78 -35.25 36.94
N LYS A 54 -11.28 -36.43 37.32
CA LYS A 54 -10.45 -37.63 37.54
C LYS A 54 -9.66 -38.05 36.30
N VAL A 55 -10.27 -37.96 35.12
CA VAL A 55 -9.62 -38.34 33.86
C VAL A 55 -8.45 -37.39 33.58
N ILE A 56 -8.70 -36.09 33.66
CA ILE A 56 -7.65 -35.09 33.38
C ILE A 56 -6.56 -35.10 34.46
N ALA A 57 -6.92 -35.28 35.74
CA ALA A 57 -5.95 -35.41 36.82
C ALA A 57 -5.07 -36.65 36.62
N GLY A 58 -5.66 -37.80 36.27
CA GLY A 58 -4.92 -39.03 35.99
C GLY A 58 -3.98 -38.90 34.79
N LEU A 59 -4.38 -38.17 33.74
CA LEU A 59 -3.49 -37.90 32.59
C LEU A 59 -2.29 -37.03 32.95
N VAL A 60 -2.44 -36.11 33.91
CA VAL A 60 -1.33 -35.28 34.41
C VAL A 60 -0.42 -36.10 35.32
N GLU A 61 -0.98 -36.97 36.16
CA GLU A 61 -0.22 -37.88 37.03
C GLU A 61 0.56 -38.94 36.24
N ALA A 62 0.00 -39.42 35.13
CA ALA A 62 0.64 -40.36 34.22
C ALA A 62 1.62 -39.71 33.22
N GLU A 63 1.91 -38.40 33.37
CA GLU A 63 2.80 -37.62 32.50
C GLU A 63 2.41 -37.59 31.00
N ALA A 64 1.22 -38.09 30.65
CA ALA A 64 0.66 -38.01 29.30
C ALA A 64 0.29 -36.57 28.90
N VAL A 65 0.04 -35.72 29.89
CA VAL A 65 -0.26 -34.29 29.72
C VAL A 65 0.63 -33.48 30.64
N ILE A 66 1.42 -32.58 30.05
CA ILE A 66 2.31 -31.68 30.77
C ILE A 66 1.56 -30.40 31.12
N LYS A 67 1.72 -29.96 32.38
CA LYS A 67 1.19 -28.67 32.85
C LYS A 67 2.18 -27.56 32.49
N ALA A 68 1.73 -26.58 31.72
CA ALA A 68 2.44 -25.36 31.41
C ALA A 68 1.71 -24.12 31.97
N GLN A 69 2.42 -23.00 32.04
CA GLN A 69 1.81 -21.71 32.37
C GLN A 69 1.20 -21.08 31.12
N LEU A 70 0.12 -20.33 31.31
CA LEU A 70 -0.46 -19.52 30.24
C LEU A 70 0.45 -18.32 29.99
N ASP A 71 0.96 -18.22 28.76
CA ASP A 71 1.67 -17.03 28.31
C ASP A 71 0.66 -15.91 28.02
N ILE A 72 0.74 -14.85 28.82
CA ILE A 72 -0.16 -13.69 28.74
C ILE A 72 0.69 -12.50 28.29
N PRO A 73 0.21 -11.67 27.33
CA PRO A 73 0.96 -10.51 26.89
C PRO A 73 1.36 -9.60 28.06
N THR A 74 2.61 -9.13 28.05
CA THR A 74 3.20 -8.33 29.15
C THR A 74 2.37 -7.09 29.48
N TYR A 75 1.74 -6.48 28.48
CA TYR A 75 0.89 -5.31 28.70
C TYR A 75 -0.34 -5.61 29.55
N HIS A 76 -0.81 -6.86 29.68
CA HIS A 76 -1.90 -7.17 30.61
C HIS A 76 -1.51 -6.98 32.08
N LEU A 77 -0.22 -6.98 32.40
CA LEU A 77 0.32 -6.83 33.75
C LEU A 77 0.55 -5.37 34.13
N LEU A 78 0.39 -4.42 33.19
CA LEU A 78 0.60 -3.00 33.44
C LEU A 78 -0.58 -2.38 34.20
N GLU A 79 -0.28 -1.33 34.96
CA GLU A 79 -1.27 -0.53 35.68
C GLU A 79 -2.07 0.37 34.74
N ASP A 80 -3.24 0.83 35.21
CA ASP A 80 -4.14 1.71 34.46
C ASP A 80 -3.46 3.01 34.01
N SER A 81 -2.51 3.54 34.79
CA SER A 81 -1.70 4.72 34.46
C SER A 81 -0.92 4.59 33.14
N SER A 82 -0.64 3.36 32.70
CA SER A 82 0.09 3.06 31.46
C SER A 82 -0.79 3.11 30.21
N PHE A 83 -2.11 3.30 30.35
CA PHE A 83 -3.06 3.30 29.25
C PHE A 83 -3.78 4.64 29.10
N THR A 84 -4.08 5.00 27.86
CA THR A 84 -4.94 6.16 27.57
C THR A 84 -6.34 5.96 28.16
N THR A 85 -6.94 7.03 28.69
CA THR A 85 -8.29 7.03 29.27
C THR A 85 -9.34 6.37 28.36
N SER A 86 -9.30 6.62 27.05
CA SER A 86 -10.22 6.00 26.08
C SER A 86 -10.11 4.46 26.04
N ARG A 87 -8.91 3.90 26.19
CA ARG A 87 -8.69 2.44 26.20
C ARG A 87 -9.27 1.81 27.47
N ILE A 88 -9.08 2.48 28.61
CA ILE A 88 -9.60 2.04 29.91
C ILE A 88 -11.13 2.06 29.90
N VAL A 89 -11.74 3.13 29.39
CA VAL A 89 -13.20 3.24 29.25
C VAL A 89 -13.75 2.08 28.42
N LYS A 90 -13.20 1.84 27.23
CA LYS A 90 -13.63 0.72 26.37
C LYS A 90 -13.42 -0.65 27.01
N ARG A 91 -12.33 -0.85 27.74
CA ARG A 91 -12.08 -2.09 28.51
C ARG A 91 -13.17 -2.29 29.56
N ASN A 92 -13.47 -1.24 30.32
CA ASN A 92 -14.46 -1.29 31.39
C ASN A 92 -15.88 -1.51 30.86
N GLU A 93 -16.26 -0.87 29.75
CA GLU A 93 -17.52 -1.13 29.04
C GLU A 93 -17.65 -2.61 28.63
N ARG A 94 -16.59 -3.17 28.03
CA ARG A 94 -16.53 -4.60 27.68
C ARG A 94 -16.68 -5.50 28.90
N TYR A 95 -16.05 -5.14 30.02
CA TYR A 95 -16.14 -5.89 31.26
C TYR A 95 -17.56 -5.85 31.83
N GLN A 96 -18.22 -4.70 31.80
CA GLN A 96 -19.61 -4.55 32.23
C GLN A 96 -20.57 -5.45 31.45
N ILE A 97 -20.34 -5.63 30.14
CA ILE A 97 -21.16 -6.53 29.31
C ILE A 97 -21.05 -7.99 29.77
N ILE A 98 -19.85 -8.48 30.11
CA ILE A 98 -19.63 -9.88 30.47
C ILE A 98 -19.71 -10.15 31.97
N SER A 99 -19.66 -9.13 32.82
CA SER A 99 -19.71 -9.24 34.28
C SER A 99 -20.90 -10.10 34.78
N PRO A 100 -22.13 -9.97 34.25
CA PRO A 100 -23.24 -10.84 34.64
C PRO A 100 -22.99 -12.33 34.35
N ILE A 101 -22.28 -12.63 33.26
CA ILE A 101 -21.91 -14.00 32.88
C ILE A 101 -20.84 -14.54 33.83
N ILE A 102 -19.88 -13.70 34.23
CA ILE A 102 -18.81 -14.07 35.18
C ILE A 102 -19.40 -14.38 36.56
N SER A 103 -20.35 -13.57 37.04
CA SER A 103 -21.04 -13.82 38.32
C SER A 103 -21.78 -15.16 38.34
N GLU A 104 -22.31 -15.59 37.19
CA GLU A 104 -23.00 -16.87 37.02
C GLU A 104 -22.22 -17.83 36.10
N ILE A 105 -20.89 -17.89 36.26
CA ILE A 105 -20.01 -18.64 35.34
C ILE A 105 -20.41 -20.12 35.18
N HIS A 106 -20.96 -20.73 36.23
CA HIS A 106 -21.45 -22.11 36.20
C HIS A 106 -22.56 -22.32 35.15
N ARG A 107 -23.47 -21.34 34.96
CA ARG A 107 -24.53 -21.37 33.93
C ARG A 107 -23.98 -21.21 32.52
N TYR A 108 -22.84 -20.54 32.38
CA TYR A 108 -22.14 -20.42 31.11
C TYR A 108 -21.44 -21.74 30.73
N MET A 109 -20.80 -22.39 31.70
CA MET A 109 -20.07 -23.65 31.52
C MET A 109 -21.00 -24.85 31.32
N PHE A 110 -22.10 -24.89 32.06
CA PHE A 110 -23.07 -25.99 32.07
C PHE A 110 -24.46 -25.48 31.69
N PRO A 111 -24.72 -25.18 30.41
CA PRO A 111 -26.04 -24.75 29.97
C PRO A 111 -27.04 -25.88 30.18
N ARG A 112 -28.00 -25.71 31.10
CA ARG A 112 -29.20 -26.57 31.18
C ARG A 112 -30.15 -26.23 30.03
N TYR A 113 -31.07 -27.14 29.71
CA TYR A 113 -32.15 -26.92 28.74
C TYR A 113 -32.85 -25.56 29.00
N GLY A 114 -32.72 -24.60 28.08
CA GLY A 114 -33.24 -23.21 28.23
C GLY A 114 -32.47 -22.14 27.41
N ARG A 115 -32.88 -20.86 27.51
CA ARG A 115 -32.14 -19.73 26.89
C ARG A 115 -30.81 -19.52 27.59
N SER A 116 -29.70 -19.69 26.86
CA SER A 116 -28.34 -19.49 27.40
C SER A 116 -28.17 -18.11 28.04
N ILE A 117 -27.37 -18.02 29.10
CA ILE A 117 -27.04 -16.74 29.76
C ILE A 117 -26.53 -15.69 28.78
N VAL A 118 -25.80 -16.14 27.75
CA VAL A 118 -25.35 -15.31 26.62
C VAL A 118 -26.51 -14.68 25.87
N ALA A 119 -27.58 -15.42 25.61
CA ALA A 119 -28.77 -14.91 24.92
C ALA A 119 -29.53 -13.88 25.77
N GLN A 120 -29.53 -14.03 27.10
CA GLN A 120 -30.14 -13.06 28.01
C GLN A 120 -29.35 -11.74 28.01
N VAL A 121 -28.02 -11.83 28.09
CA VAL A 121 -27.14 -10.66 27.98
C VAL A 121 -27.27 -10.00 26.61
N ALA A 122 -27.33 -10.79 25.52
CA ALA A 122 -27.54 -10.29 24.16
C ALA A 122 -28.84 -9.47 24.02
N GLN A 123 -29.94 -9.95 24.61
CA GLN A 123 -31.21 -9.21 24.61
C GLN A 123 -31.13 -7.90 25.38
N LYS A 124 -30.42 -7.87 26.51
CA LYS A 124 -30.27 -6.66 27.34
C LYS A 124 -29.37 -5.61 26.71
N THR A 125 -28.29 -6.03 26.04
CA THR A 125 -27.28 -5.12 25.48
C THR A 125 -27.51 -4.79 24.01
N GLY A 126 -28.43 -5.49 23.33
CA GLY A 126 -28.63 -5.38 21.88
C GLY A 126 -27.47 -5.95 21.04
N MET A 127 -26.50 -6.63 21.67
CA MET A 127 -25.34 -7.20 20.97
C MET A 127 -25.61 -8.61 20.42
N GLN A 128 -24.93 -8.96 19.34
CA GLN A 128 -24.96 -10.32 18.82
C GLN A 128 -24.34 -11.33 19.81
N PRO A 129 -24.96 -12.51 20.04
CA PRO A 129 -24.43 -13.52 20.97
C PRO A 129 -22.99 -13.94 20.68
N THR A 130 -22.60 -13.98 19.41
CA THR A 130 -21.23 -14.29 18.96
C THR A 130 -20.20 -13.26 19.44
N ALA A 131 -20.58 -11.97 19.49
CA ALA A 131 -19.71 -10.91 20.00
C ALA A 131 -19.47 -11.05 21.51
N ILE A 132 -20.48 -11.47 22.26
CA ILE A 132 -20.37 -11.72 23.71
C ILE A 132 -19.49 -12.94 23.99
N VAL A 133 -19.67 -14.04 23.23
CA VAL A 133 -18.78 -15.21 23.32
C VAL A 133 -17.33 -14.84 23.00
N ARG A 134 -17.10 -13.95 22.03
CA ARG A 134 -15.76 -13.44 21.72
C ARG A 134 -15.15 -12.69 22.92
N LEU A 135 -15.92 -11.84 23.60
CA LEU A 135 -15.45 -11.14 24.81
C LEU A 135 -15.13 -12.11 25.95
N MET A 136 -15.97 -13.13 26.17
CA MET A 136 -15.69 -14.19 27.14
C MET A 136 -14.40 -14.94 26.81
N ASN A 137 -14.16 -15.26 25.54
CA ASN A 137 -12.95 -15.95 25.12
C ASN A 137 -11.70 -15.07 25.27
N MET A 138 -11.79 -13.76 24.96
CA MET A 138 -10.70 -12.82 25.26
C MET A 138 -10.34 -12.86 26.75
N TRP A 139 -11.36 -12.83 27.63
CA TRP A 139 -11.16 -12.91 29.07
C TRP A 139 -10.51 -14.24 29.51
N PHE A 140 -10.95 -15.39 28.99
CA PHE A 140 -10.32 -16.68 29.30
C PHE A 140 -8.87 -16.75 28.83
N TYR A 141 -8.59 -16.44 27.56
CA TYR A 141 -7.23 -16.52 27.00
C TYR A 141 -6.27 -15.50 27.59
N GLY A 142 -6.77 -14.40 28.16
CA GLY A 142 -5.97 -13.42 28.91
C GLY A 142 -5.84 -13.71 30.41
N GLY A 143 -6.07 -14.95 30.84
CA GLY A 143 -5.89 -15.39 32.22
C GLY A 143 -6.93 -14.84 33.20
N GLN A 144 -8.14 -14.58 32.73
CA GLN A 144 -9.26 -14.09 33.54
C GLN A 144 -9.02 -12.73 34.21
N THR A 145 -8.16 -11.90 33.62
CA THR A 145 -7.86 -10.53 34.07
C THR A 145 -8.76 -9.51 33.37
N ILE A 146 -8.99 -8.34 33.99
CA ILE A 146 -9.73 -7.25 33.33
C ILE A 146 -9.00 -6.73 32.08
N ASN A 147 -7.66 -6.71 32.13
CA ASN A 147 -6.80 -6.24 31.04
C ASN A 147 -6.84 -7.16 29.81
N ALA A 148 -7.31 -8.40 29.95
CA ALA A 148 -7.60 -9.29 28.82
C ALA A 148 -8.59 -8.71 27.80
N LEU A 149 -9.42 -7.75 28.21
CA LEU A 149 -10.41 -7.08 27.35
C LEU A 149 -9.84 -5.86 26.61
N LEU A 150 -8.58 -5.52 26.83
CA LEU A 150 -7.88 -4.54 26.00
C LEU A 150 -7.75 -5.10 24.57
N GLY A 151 -7.81 -4.20 23.58
CA GLY A 151 -7.50 -4.60 22.21
C GLY A 151 -6.01 -4.89 22.06
N ASP A 152 -5.68 -5.96 21.32
CA ASP A 152 -4.30 -6.23 20.92
C ASP A 152 -3.92 -5.30 19.76
N TYR A 153 -3.17 -4.26 20.10
CA TYR A 153 -2.63 -3.30 19.12
C TYR A 153 -1.15 -3.57 18.83
N SER A 154 -0.57 -4.67 19.33
CA SER A 154 0.86 -4.98 19.12
C SER A 154 1.23 -5.10 17.64
N GLN A 155 0.27 -5.51 16.80
CA GLN A 155 0.43 -5.67 15.35
C GLN A 155 -0.13 -4.48 14.55
N VAL A 156 -0.75 -3.50 15.21
CA VAL A 156 -1.37 -2.35 14.55
C VAL A 156 -0.30 -1.27 14.36
N GLY A 157 -0.05 -0.88 13.11
CA GLY A 157 1.01 0.06 12.75
C GLY A 157 2.31 -0.59 12.27
N ILE A 158 2.39 -1.93 12.23
CA ILE A 158 3.44 -2.63 11.50
C ILE A 158 3.15 -2.48 10.01
N THR A 159 3.90 -1.59 9.37
CA THR A 159 3.78 -1.23 7.94
C THR A 159 4.27 -2.35 7.01
N SER A 160 4.89 -3.39 7.57
CA SER A 160 5.53 -4.46 6.81
C SER A 160 4.50 -5.51 6.40
N PRO A 161 4.29 -5.75 5.10
CA PRO A 161 3.41 -6.82 4.64
C PRO A 161 3.94 -8.15 5.19
N GLY A 162 3.11 -8.92 5.91
CA GLY A 162 3.48 -10.26 6.40
C GLY A 162 3.89 -11.20 5.26
N LYS A 163 4.50 -12.36 5.59
CA LYS A 163 5.07 -13.32 4.61
C LYS A 163 4.15 -13.71 3.44
N ASN A 164 2.82 -13.65 3.62
CA ASN A 164 1.80 -13.96 2.62
C ASN A 164 0.91 -12.76 2.27
N ALA A 165 1.39 -11.54 2.44
CA ALA A 165 0.58 -10.36 2.17
C ALA A 165 0.23 -10.27 0.69
N ARG A 166 -1.05 -10.44 0.40
CA ARG A 166 -1.61 -10.18 -0.92
C ARG A 166 -1.32 -8.73 -1.29
N LYS A 167 -0.84 -8.50 -2.52
CA LYS A 167 -0.63 -7.14 -3.03
C LYS A 167 -1.91 -6.32 -2.86
N VAL A 168 -1.80 -5.24 -2.08
CA VAL A 168 -2.90 -4.30 -1.80
C VAL A 168 -2.89 -3.22 -2.89
N GLY A 169 -4.06 -2.86 -3.42
CA GLY A 169 -4.22 -1.83 -4.45
C GLY A 169 -4.77 -2.35 -5.77
N ALA A 170 -4.87 -1.45 -6.77
CA ALA A 170 -5.45 -1.75 -8.07
C ALA A 170 -4.65 -2.82 -8.83
N LYS A 171 -5.37 -3.73 -9.49
CA LYS A 171 -4.77 -4.71 -10.41
C LYS A 171 -4.11 -3.98 -11.58
N ARG A 172 -3.04 -4.58 -12.14
CA ARG A 172 -2.39 -4.06 -13.35
C ARG A 172 -3.41 -4.10 -14.51
N LYS A 173 -3.56 -3.00 -15.25
CA LYS A 173 -4.61 -2.88 -16.30
C LYS A 173 -4.35 -3.75 -17.54
N ASN A 174 -3.09 -4.11 -17.83
CA ASN A 174 -2.68 -4.82 -19.05
C ASN A 174 -1.62 -5.92 -18.79
N SER A 175 -1.75 -6.71 -17.73
CA SER A 175 -0.78 -7.78 -17.43
C SER A 175 -1.51 -9.01 -16.86
N PRO A 176 -1.16 -10.23 -17.31
CA PRO A 176 -1.71 -11.45 -16.72
C PRO A 176 -1.18 -11.68 -15.28
N PHE A 177 -0.14 -10.97 -14.88
CA PHE A 177 0.52 -11.09 -13.58
C PHE A 177 -0.15 -10.21 -12.52
N VAL A 178 -0.29 -10.76 -11.31
CA VAL A 178 -0.84 -10.06 -10.14
C VAL A 178 0.22 -9.09 -9.58
N GLY A 179 1.48 -9.52 -9.62
CA GLY A 179 2.62 -8.87 -9.00
C GLY A 179 2.65 -9.05 -7.48
N ARG A 180 3.85 -8.93 -6.91
CA ARG A 180 4.10 -9.12 -5.47
C ARG A 180 4.11 -7.80 -4.68
N ALA A 181 3.78 -7.91 -3.39
CA ALA A 181 3.97 -6.85 -2.43
C ALA A 181 5.46 -6.73 -2.09
N ILE A 182 5.99 -5.50 -2.08
CA ILE A 182 7.41 -5.28 -1.78
C ILE A 182 7.70 -5.62 -0.31
N THR A 183 8.75 -6.41 -0.09
CA THR A 183 9.18 -6.83 1.25
C THR A 183 10.36 -5.99 1.74
N GLU A 184 10.65 -6.02 3.04
CA GLU A 184 11.83 -5.33 3.60
C GLU A 184 13.15 -5.80 2.97
N GLN A 185 13.25 -7.08 2.61
CA GLN A 185 14.41 -7.63 1.92
C GLN A 185 14.59 -7.00 0.53
N ASP A 186 13.49 -6.83 -0.21
CA ASP A 186 13.53 -6.18 -1.52
C ASP A 186 13.96 -4.71 -1.38
N ILE A 187 13.46 -4.01 -0.36
CA ILE A 187 13.89 -2.62 -0.05
C ILE A 187 15.39 -2.58 0.25
N ALA A 188 15.91 -3.52 1.03
CA ALA A 188 17.33 -3.61 1.35
C ALA A 188 18.18 -3.87 0.09
N LYS A 189 17.73 -4.76 -0.81
CA LYS A 189 18.37 -5.02 -2.11
C LYS A 189 18.41 -3.75 -2.96
N ILE A 190 17.27 -3.04 -3.08
CA ILE A 190 17.18 -1.77 -3.83
C ILE A 190 18.18 -0.75 -3.28
N ARG A 191 18.20 -0.53 -1.96
CA ARG A 191 19.14 0.41 -1.32
C ARG A 191 20.60 0.05 -1.60
N ARG A 192 20.95 -1.24 -1.48
CA ARG A 192 22.30 -1.74 -1.74
C ARG A 192 22.71 -1.50 -3.20
N PHE A 193 21.83 -1.83 -4.14
CA PHE A 193 22.04 -1.61 -5.57
C PHE A 193 22.26 -0.11 -5.86
N LEU A 194 21.35 0.76 -5.40
CA LEU A 194 21.44 2.21 -5.63
C LEU A 194 22.72 2.82 -5.05
N ASN A 195 23.13 2.40 -3.84
CA ASN A 195 24.40 2.87 -3.27
C ASN A 195 25.60 2.48 -4.14
N LYS A 196 25.71 1.19 -4.46
CA LYS A 196 26.87 0.62 -5.12
C LYS A 196 27.03 1.11 -6.56
N TYR A 197 25.91 1.20 -7.27
CA TYR A 197 25.90 1.36 -8.72
C TYR A 197 25.49 2.77 -9.16
N VAL A 198 24.49 3.36 -8.50
CA VAL A 198 23.95 4.69 -8.89
C VAL A 198 24.66 5.84 -8.17
N LEU A 199 24.86 5.75 -6.85
CA LEU A 199 25.42 6.86 -6.06
C LEU A 199 26.95 6.91 -6.04
N THR A 200 27.63 5.79 -6.30
CA THR A 200 29.11 5.69 -6.27
C THR A 200 29.75 6.02 -7.63
N ARG A 201 28.97 6.47 -8.63
CA ARG A 201 29.43 6.86 -9.98
C ARG A 201 30.28 5.81 -10.72
N LYS A 202 29.96 4.51 -10.54
CA LYS A 202 30.58 3.44 -11.33
C LYS A 202 29.86 3.15 -12.65
N ILE A 203 28.72 3.80 -12.87
CA ILE A 203 27.95 3.64 -14.09
C ILE A 203 28.01 4.93 -14.87
N GLU A 204 28.24 4.78 -16.17
CA GLU A 204 28.32 5.83 -17.19
C GLU A 204 27.26 6.90 -16.96
N GLU A 205 27.61 8.16 -17.26
CA GLU A 205 26.81 9.36 -16.97
C GLU A 205 25.37 9.34 -17.56
N GLN A 206 24.99 8.28 -18.29
CA GLN A 206 23.76 8.14 -19.07
C GLN A 206 22.81 6.99 -18.67
N MET A 207 23.06 6.19 -17.61
CA MET A 207 22.14 5.09 -17.29
C MET A 207 20.84 5.56 -16.62
N THR A 208 19.72 5.46 -17.34
CA THR A 208 18.37 5.84 -16.88
C THR A 208 17.87 5.02 -15.68
N LEU A 209 16.85 5.50 -14.96
CA LEU A 209 16.19 4.74 -13.88
C LEU A 209 15.64 3.39 -14.34
N GLN A 210 15.21 3.32 -15.60
CA GLN A 210 14.72 2.08 -16.18
C GLN A 210 15.89 1.11 -16.43
N GLY A 211 17.01 1.58 -16.97
CA GLY A 211 18.22 0.76 -17.08
C GLY A 211 18.74 0.28 -15.72
N ALA A 212 18.68 1.14 -14.71
CA ALA A 212 19.02 0.78 -13.33
C ALA A 212 18.11 -0.31 -12.75
N TYR A 213 16.83 -0.27 -13.10
CA TYR A 213 15.87 -1.30 -12.70
C TYR A 213 16.17 -2.63 -13.39
N ASP A 214 16.41 -2.61 -14.70
CA ASP A 214 16.71 -3.81 -15.49
C ASP A 214 18.01 -4.49 -15.01
N GLU A 215 19.07 -3.72 -14.76
CA GLU A 215 20.33 -4.25 -14.23
C GLU A 215 20.18 -4.81 -12.80
N MET A 216 19.33 -4.19 -11.96
CA MET A 216 19.02 -4.72 -10.64
C MET A 216 18.29 -6.07 -10.76
N LEU A 217 17.36 -6.23 -11.70
CA LEU A 217 16.68 -7.50 -11.93
C LEU A 217 17.66 -8.60 -12.33
N ASP A 218 18.58 -8.29 -13.25
CA ASP A 218 19.61 -9.23 -13.70
C ASP A 218 20.53 -9.69 -12.56
N LEU A 219 20.88 -8.81 -11.62
CA LEU A 219 21.78 -9.13 -10.52
C LEU A 219 21.10 -9.82 -9.33
N GLU A 220 19.92 -9.35 -8.93
CA GLU A 220 19.31 -9.70 -7.65
C GLU A 220 18.05 -10.58 -7.78
N TYR A 221 17.53 -10.73 -9.02
CA TYR A 221 16.29 -11.44 -9.35
C TYR A 221 16.45 -12.35 -10.59
N SER A 222 17.65 -12.92 -10.75
CA SER A 222 17.93 -13.96 -11.75
C SER A 222 18.54 -15.19 -11.09
N THR A 223 18.37 -16.36 -11.71
CA THR A 223 18.94 -17.62 -11.26
C THR A 223 19.86 -18.21 -12.32
N LEU A 224 21.09 -18.50 -11.93
CA LEU A 224 22.06 -19.19 -12.76
C LEU A 224 21.78 -20.70 -12.73
N LEU A 225 21.29 -21.25 -13.83
CA LEU A 225 21.14 -22.68 -14.04
C LEU A 225 22.38 -23.21 -14.76
N VAL A 226 22.92 -24.34 -14.29
CA VAL A 226 24.03 -25.04 -14.94
C VAL A 226 23.52 -26.37 -15.45
N ALA A 227 23.55 -26.56 -16.77
CA ALA A 227 23.18 -27.81 -17.40
C ALA A 227 24.25 -28.88 -17.18
N ALA A 228 23.87 -30.16 -17.28
CA ALA A 228 24.77 -31.30 -17.07
C ALA A 228 26.00 -31.32 -17.98
N ASN A 229 25.95 -30.62 -19.12
CA ASN A 229 27.08 -30.42 -20.05
C ASN A 229 27.96 -29.20 -19.72
N GLY A 230 27.78 -28.58 -18.55
CA GLY A 230 28.54 -27.42 -18.09
C GLY A 230 28.06 -26.08 -18.64
N ARG A 231 27.02 -26.03 -19.49
CA ARG A 231 26.49 -24.76 -20.02
C ARG A 231 25.72 -24.00 -18.93
N LYS A 232 26.09 -22.75 -18.72
CA LYS A 232 25.41 -21.82 -17.79
C LYS A 232 24.31 -21.06 -18.53
N LYS A 233 23.13 -20.96 -17.93
CA LYS A 233 21.97 -20.20 -18.42
C LYS A 233 21.42 -19.35 -17.27
N VAL A 234 21.35 -18.04 -17.45
CA VAL A 234 20.68 -17.14 -16.50
C VAL A 234 19.20 -17.10 -16.86
N VAL A 235 18.33 -17.31 -15.87
CA VAL A 235 16.87 -17.25 -16.02
C VAL A 235 16.33 -16.19 -15.08
N ALA A 236 15.69 -15.17 -15.64
CA ALA A 236 14.98 -14.15 -14.88
C ALA A 236 13.79 -14.75 -14.13
N TRP A 237 13.50 -14.21 -12.95
CA TRP A 237 12.31 -14.60 -12.19
C TRP A 237 11.03 -14.15 -12.88
N SER A 238 9.90 -14.75 -12.48
CA SER A 238 8.58 -14.36 -12.98
C SER A 238 8.23 -12.92 -12.57
N ASP A 239 7.43 -12.24 -13.40
CA ASP A 239 6.86 -10.91 -13.12
C ASP A 239 6.04 -10.85 -11.82
N ASP A 240 5.56 -12.00 -11.35
CA ASP A 240 4.88 -12.14 -10.06
C ASP A 240 5.85 -12.15 -8.87
N ASP A 241 7.11 -12.55 -9.06
CA ASP A 241 8.10 -12.72 -7.99
C ASP A 241 9.04 -11.52 -7.82
N ILE A 242 9.06 -10.61 -8.81
CA ILE A 242 9.91 -9.42 -8.82
C ILE A 242 9.15 -8.15 -8.39
N PRO A 243 9.83 -7.17 -7.77
CA PRO A 243 9.26 -5.85 -7.56
C PRO A 243 8.95 -5.18 -8.89
N SER A 244 7.80 -4.53 -8.99
CA SER A 244 7.46 -3.72 -10.18
C SER A 244 8.35 -2.47 -10.29
N TYR A 245 8.51 -1.97 -11.51
CA TYR A 245 9.21 -0.71 -11.76
C TYR A 245 8.66 0.45 -10.92
N SER A 246 7.34 0.58 -10.76
CA SER A 246 6.75 1.65 -9.93
C SER A 246 7.12 1.52 -8.45
N GLN A 247 7.18 0.29 -7.92
CA GLN A 247 7.64 0.05 -6.55
C GLN A 247 9.13 0.41 -6.41
N PHE A 248 9.97 -0.06 -7.34
CA PHE A 248 11.38 0.32 -7.40
C PHE A 248 11.56 1.85 -7.44
N TYR A 249 10.87 2.53 -8.36
CA TYR A 249 10.90 3.98 -8.53
C TYR A 249 10.55 4.73 -7.24
N TYR A 250 9.45 4.34 -6.58
CA TYR A 250 9.04 4.93 -5.31
C TYR A 250 10.12 4.80 -4.23
N HIS A 251 10.65 3.59 -4.04
CA HIS A 251 11.67 3.34 -3.01
C HIS A 251 13.02 3.97 -3.36
N ALA A 252 13.38 4.03 -4.64
CA ALA A 252 14.58 4.72 -5.11
C ALA A 252 14.51 6.22 -4.84
N ARG A 253 13.39 6.86 -5.19
CA ARG A 253 13.16 8.29 -4.90
C ARG A 253 13.22 8.59 -3.41
N LYS A 254 12.49 7.81 -2.60
CA LYS A 254 12.52 7.95 -1.13
C LYS A 254 13.95 7.81 -0.59
N TYR A 255 14.72 6.88 -1.13
CA TYR A 255 16.11 6.69 -0.71
C TYR A 255 17.01 7.87 -1.12
N PHE A 256 16.83 8.44 -2.30
CA PHE A 256 17.55 9.66 -2.70
C PHE A 256 17.18 10.87 -1.83
N ASP A 257 15.91 11.01 -1.46
CA ASP A 257 15.44 12.05 -0.53
C ASP A 257 16.13 11.91 0.83
N GLU A 258 16.17 10.68 1.38
CA GLU A 258 16.87 10.35 2.64
C GLU A 258 18.37 10.69 2.58
N GLN A 259 19.03 10.40 1.44
CA GLN A 259 20.46 10.64 1.25
C GLN A 259 20.80 12.08 0.82
N LYS A 260 19.81 12.91 0.48
CA LYS A 260 19.97 14.24 -0.16
C LYS A 260 20.90 14.24 -1.37
N LYS A 261 20.98 13.11 -2.07
CA LYS A 261 21.85 12.91 -3.24
C LYS A 261 20.98 12.50 -4.41
N TYR A 262 20.73 13.46 -5.30
CA TYR A 262 19.98 13.23 -6.53
C TYR A 262 20.97 13.10 -7.68
N PRO A 263 21.02 11.94 -8.34
CA PRO A 263 21.71 11.80 -9.62
C PRO A 263 21.18 12.86 -10.61
N ARG A 264 22.09 13.44 -11.41
CA ARG A 264 21.79 14.56 -12.33
C ARG A 264 20.62 14.27 -13.27
N GLN A 265 20.43 13.00 -13.63
CA GLN A 265 19.37 12.52 -14.51
C GLN A 265 17.95 12.58 -13.90
N PHE A 266 17.83 12.73 -12.57
CA PHE A 266 16.56 12.87 -11.85
C PHE A 266 16.22 14.31 -11.49
N GLN A 267 17.12 15.24 -11.81
CA GLN A 267 16.78 16.65 -11.82
C GLN A 267 15.96 16.88 -13.08
N VAL A 268 14.64 16.81 -12.96
CA VAL A 268 13.79 17.59 -13.86
C VAL A 268 14.24 19.03 -13.62
N THR A 269 14.92 19.64 -14.60
CA THR A 269 15.32 21.03 -14.52
C THR A 269 14.10 21.82 -14.09
N ALA A 270 14.21 22.72 -13.11
CA ALA A 270 13.05 23.48 -12.60
C ALA A 270 12.19 24.06 -13.74
N ALA A 271 12.84 24.41 -14.86
CA ALA A 271 12.23 24.82 -16.12
C ALA A 271 11.27 23.78 -16.76
N ALA A 272 11.62 22.49 -16.81
CA ALA A 272 10.78 21.45 -17.41
C ALA A 272 9.54 21.13 -16.54
N TYR A 273 9.70 21.15 -15.21
CA TYR A 273 8.57 20.96 -14.30
C TYR A 273 7.59 22.14 -14.36
N GLN A 274 8.10 23.38 -14.45
CA GLN A 274 7.27 24.58 -14.66
C GLN A 274 6.57 24.58 -16.02
N LYS A 275 7.19 24.02 -17.06
CA LYS A 275 6.61 23.97 -18.41
C LYS A 275 5.47 22.94 -18.53
N ASP A 276 5.65 21.75 -17.96
CA ASP A 276 4.80 20.58 -18.24
C ASP A 276 3.87 20.17 -17.08
N HIS A 277 4.19 20.51 -15.83
CA HIS A 277 3.49 20.00 -14.64
C HIS A 277 2.95 21.07 -13.68
N ALA A 278 3.42 22.32 -13.77
CA ALA A 278 2.76 23.40 -13.05
C ALA A 278 1.37 23.62 -13.63
N GLY A 279 0.33 23.47 -12.80
CA GLY A 279 -1.03 23.84 -13.18
C GLY A 279 -1.02 25.28 -13.67
N ARG A 280 -1.28 25.49 -14.97
CA ARG A 280 -1.37 26.83 -15.54
C ARG A 280 -2.59 27.50 -14.93
N THR A 281 -2.39 28.33 -13.91
CA THR A 281 -3.38 29.30 -13.49
C THR A 281 -3.37 30.42 -14.51
N ALA A 282 -3.90 30.15 -15.71
CA ALA A 282 -4.28 31.22 -16.61
C ALA A 282 -5.47 31.90 -15.94
N THR A 283 -5.23 33.02 -15.27
CA THR A 283 -6.29 34.00 -15.03
C THR A 283 -6.73 34.43 -16.42
N ILE A 284 -7.73 33.75 -16.98
CA ILE A 284 -8.38 34.20 -18.22
C ILE A 284 -9.02 35.53 -17.82
N GLU A 285 -8.37 36.64 -18.17
CA GLU A 285 -9.00 37.94 -18.07
C GLU A 285 -10.35 37.83 -18.80
N ARG A 286 -11.43 38.24 -18.13
CA ARG A 286 -12.78 38.21 -18.73
C ARG A 286 -12.81 39.24 -19.85
N ILE A 287 -12.50 38.81 -21.07
CA ILE A 287 -12.55 39.63 -22.28
C ILE A 287 -13.99 39.71 -22.75
N ASN A 288 -14.53 40.93 -22.86
CA ASN A 288 -15.94 41.16 -23.16
C ASN A 288 -16.19 41.76 -24.54
N ARG A 289 -15.14 42.17 -25.27
CA ARG A 289 -15.28 42.84 -26.58
C ARG A 289 -14.22 42.37 -27.60
N PRO A 290 -14.56 42.31 -28.90
CA PRO A 290 -13.57 42.13 -29.96
C PRO A 290 -12.47 43.18 -29.90
N GLY A 291 -11.21 42.76 -30.06
CA GLY A 291 -10.05 43.65 -30.11
C GLY A 291 -9.55 44.16 -28.76
N GLU A 292 -10.07 43.64 -27.65
CA GLU A 292 -9.60 43.93 -26.29
C GLU A 292 -8.31 43.17 -25.95
N LEU A 293 -8.15 41.95 -26.46
CA LEU A 293 -6.92 41.16 -26.33
C LEU A 293 -6.63 40.40 -27.63
N PHE A 294 -5.40 40.54 -28.11
CA PHE A 294 -4.87 39.74 -29.21
C PHE A 294 -3.81 38.79 -28.71
N GLN A 295 -3.82 37.56 -29.22
CA GLN A 295 -2.77 36.58 -29.00
C GLN A 295 -2.03 36.34 -30.30
N ILE A 296 -0.71 36.24 -30.19
CA ILE A 296 0.18 35.90 -31.30
C ILE A 296 0.86 34.59 -30.98
N ASP A 297 0.95 33.73 -31.99
CA ASP A 297 1.64 32.45 -31.89
C ASP A 297 2.52 32.26 -33.14
N GLU A 298 3.76 31.83 -32.91
CA GLU A 298 4.67 31.39 -33.97
C GLU A 298 4.68 29.88 -34.10
N THR A 299 4.53 29.40 -35.33
CA THR A 299 4.62 27.97 -35.65
C THR A 299 5.67 27.77 -36.74
N PRO A 300 6.86 27.22 -36.42
CA PRO A 300 7.78 26.72 -37.44
C PRO A 300 7.17 25.48 -38.09
N PHE A 301 7.02 25.51 -39.42
CA PHE A 301 6.47 24.39 -40.16
C PHE A 301 7.53 23.33 -40.49
N ASP A 302 7.16 22.07 -40.36
CA ASP A 302 7.96 20.93 -40.82
C ASP A 302 7.66 20.59 -42.30
N VAL A 303 7.63 21.62 -43.15
CA VAL A 303 7.55 21.47 -44.61
C VAL A 303 8.60 22.34 -45.28
N VAL A 304 9.19 21.84 -46.36
CA VAL A 304 10.16 22.60 -47.17
C VAL A 304 9.43 23.30 -48.31
N LEU A 305 9.54 24.63 -48.39
CA LEU A 305 8.99 25.39 -49.51
C LEU A 305 9.89 25.30 -50.75
N VAL A 306 9.26 25.25 -51.92
CA VAL A 306 9.91 25.26 -53.23
C VAL A 306 9.49 26.52 -53.99
N ALA A 307 10.44 27.22 -54.59
CA ALA A 307 10.15 28.48 -55.29
C ALA A 307 9.30 28.24 -56.56
N ASN A 308 8.18 28.96 -56.70
CA ASN A 308 7.26 28.81 -57.83
C ASN A 308 7.92 29.10 -59.19
N ARG A 309 8.72 30.19 -59.30
CA ARG A 309 9.42 30.58 -60.56
C ARG A 309 10.51 29.60 -61.02
N PHE A 310 10.85 28.61 -60.20
CA PHE A 310 11.90 27.63 -60.46
C PHE A 310 11.39 26.19 -60.24
N SER A 311 10.08 25.96 -60.45
CA SER A 311 9.46 24.65 -60.20
C SER A 311 10.11 23.51 -60.99
N ILE A 312 10.71 23.81 -62.15
CA ILE A 312 11.45 22.85 -62.99
C ILE A 312 12.81 22.46 -62.37
N THR A 313 13.48 23.35 -61.64
CA THR A 313 14.79 23.07 -61.01
C THR A 313 14.69 22.65 -59.55
N GLY A 314 13.51 22.75 -58.93
CA GLY A 314 13.25 22.22 -57.59
C GLY A 314 14.00 22.95 -56.47
N LEU A 315 14.26 24.26 -56.63
CA LEU A 315 15.02 25.02 -55.64
C LEU A 315 14.27 25.13 -54.31
N CYS A 316 14.76 24.38 -53.32
CA CYS A 316 14.30 24.41 -51.94
C CYS A 316 14.68 25.75 -51.29
N VAL A 317 13.69 26.48 -50.79
CA VAL A 317 13.87 27.81 -50.18
C VAL A 317 14.00 27.72 -48.64
N GLY A 318 13.62 26.58 -48.06
CA GLY A 318 13.72 26.28 -46.64
C GLY A 318 12.37 26.08 -45.95
N SER A 319 12.41 25.85 -44.65
CA SER A 319 11.22 25.66 -43.81
C SER A 319 10.69 27.01 -43.31
N PRO A 320 9.41 27.32 -43.50
CA PRO A 320 8.86 28.61 -43.13
C PRO A 320 8.43 28.65 -41.66
N THR A 321 8.47 29.84 -41.08
CA THR A 321 7.85 30.18 -39.80
C THR A 321 6.60 31.01 -40.07
N LEU A 322 5.46 30.57 -39.56
CA LEU A 322 4.19 31.27 -39.65
C LEU A 322 3.87 31.96 -38.34
N TYR A 323 3.51 33.24 -38.44
CA TYR A 323 2.95 34.02 -37.35
C TYR A 323 1.46 34.22 -37.58
N LEU A 324 0.66 33.88 -36.58
CA LEU A 324 -0.78 34.12 -36.57
C LEU A 324 -1.12 35.06 -35.43
N VAL A 325 -1.87 36.11 -35.74
CA VAL A 325 -2.47 37.01 -34.74
C VAL A 325 -3.97 36.74 -34.72
N TYR A 326 -4.51 36.36 -33.57
CA TYR A 326 -5.94 36.16 -33.40
C TYR A 326 -6.52 37.05 -32.30
N ASP A 327 -7.75 37.50 -32.51
CA ASP A 327 -8.55 38.17 -31.50
C ASP A 327 -9.15 37.14 -30.56
N VAL A 328 -8.85 37.24 -29.27
CA VAL A 328 -9.22 36.23 -28.27
C VAL A 328 -10.74 36.17 -28.05
N HIS A 329 -11.44 37.29 -28.25
CA HIS A 329 -12.89 37.31 -28.09
C HIS A 329 -13.63 36.62 -29.25
N SER A 330 -13.26 36.94 -30.49
CA SER A 330 -13.92 36.40 -31.69
C SER A 330 -13.30 35.08 -32.18
N ASN A 331 -12.12 34.70 -31.69
CA ASN A 331 -11.26 33.63 -32.22
C ASN A 331 -10.94 33.78 -33.72
N LEU A 332 -11.06 34.99 -34.27
CA LEU A 332 -10.75 35.25 -35.67
C LEU A 332 -9.27 35.57 -35.84
N VAL A 333 -8.69 35.03 -36.91
CA VAL A 333 -7.34 35.42 -37.36
C VAL A 333 -7.43 36.82 -37.95
N VAL A 334 -6.78 37.78 -37.30
CA VAL A 334 -6.75 39.19 -37.69
C VAL A 334 -5.52 39.54 -38.51
N GLY A 335 -4.41 38.85 -38.32
CA GLY A 335 -3.16 39.07 -39.05
C GLY A 335 -2.37 37.79 -39.29
N ILE A 336 -1.64 37.77 -40.40
CA ILE A 336 -0.81 36.63 -40.83
C ILE A 336 0.53 37.18 -41.34
N HIS A 337 1.63 36.53 -40.98
CA HIS A 337 2.93 36.78 -41.60
C HIS A 337 3.71 35.47 -41.77
N LEU A 338 4.22 35.22 -42.98
CA LEU A 338 5.01 34.04 -43.30
C LEU A 338 6.43 34.48 -43.64
N THR A 339 7.42 33.87 -43.00
CA THR A 339 8.83 34.20 -43.22
C THR A 339 9.69 32.94 -43.28
N LEU A 340 10.82 33.00 -43.98
CA LEU A 340 11.84 31.94 -43.96
C LEU A 340 12.86 32.15 -42.84
N ASN A 341 12.78 33.28 -42.15
CA ASN A 341 13.63 33.56 -41.01
C ASN A 341 13.19 32.73 -39.80
N PRO A 342 14.11 32.39 -38.89
CA PRO A 342 13.75 31.81 -37.62
C PRO A 342 12.88 32.79 -36.81
N PRO A 343 12.16 32.29 -35.78
CA PRO A 343 11.37 33.12 -34.89
C PRO A 343 12.15 34.34 -34.39
N SER A 344 11.67 35.54 -34.72
CA SER A 344 12.31 36.81 -34.39
C SER A 344 11.28 37.89 -34.12
N TRP A 345 11.72 38.93 -33.38
CA TRP A 345 10.93 40.13 -33.12
C TRP A 345 10.46 40.81 -34.41
N GLU A 346 11.29 40.80 -35.46
CA GLU A 346 10.94 41.43 -36.73
C GLU A 346 9.76 40.71 -37.42
N GLY A 347 9.73 39.38 -37.42
CA GLY A 347 8.58 38.62 -37.95
C GLY A 347 7.28 38.90 -37.18
N MET A 348 7.38 38.99 -35.85
CA MET A 348 6.26 39.36 -34.98
C MET A 348 5.77 40.79 -35.24
N ARG A 349 6.69 41.75 -35.43
CA ARG A 349 6.36 43.15 -35.76
C ARG A 349 5.58 43.24 -37.08
N GLN A 350 5.98 42.47 -38.10
CA GLN A 350 5.28 42.42 -39.38
C GLN A 350 3.89 41.78 -39.26
N ALA A 351 3.75 40.71 -38.45
CA ALA A 351 2.47 40.07 -38.19
C ALA A 351 1.47 41.04 -37.53
N LEU A 352 1.92 41.82 -36.55
CA LEU A 352 1.12 42.86 -35.89
C LEU A 352 0.75 43.98 -36.85
N LEU A 353 1.67 44.42 -37.71
CA LEU A 353 1.37 45.41 -38.74
C LEU A 353 0.25 44.93 -39.67
N ASN A 354 0.33 43.68 -40.14
CA ASN A 354 -0.71 43.07 -40.96
C ASN A 354 -2.05 42.93 -40.22
N ALA A 355 -2.04 42.75 -38.90
CA ALA A 355 -3.26 42.68 -38.10
C ALA A 355 -4.00 44.02 -37.99
N PHE A 356 -3.28 45.14 -38.00
CA PHE A 356 -3.84 46.47 -37.78
C PHE A 356 -4.03 47.31 -39.06
N LEU A 357 -3.49 46.86 -40.19
CA LEU A 357 -3.68 47.54 -41.49
C LEU A 357 -4.95 47.07 -42.23
N PRO A 358 -5.48 47.90 -43.17
CA PRO A 358 -6.64 47.53 -43.97
C PRO A 358 -6.41 46.24 -44.78
N LYS A 359 -7.23 45.21 -44.52
CA LYS A 359 -7.11 43.90 -45.17
C LYS A 359 -7.34 43.94 -46.69
N VAL A 360 -8.16 44.87 -47.19
CA VAL A 360 -8.46 45.00 -48.63
C VAL A 360 -7.18 45.26 -49.42
N SER A 361 -6.33 46.17 -48.94
CA SER A 361 -5.05 46.49 -49.58
C SER A 361 -4.06 45.32 -49.51
N PHE A 362 -4.05 44.57 -48.40
CA PHE A 362 -3.20 43.39 -48.24
C PHE A 362 -3.59 42.26 -49.20
N VAL A 363 -4.89 41.94 -49.30
CA VAL A 363 -5.38 40.86 -50.17
C VAL A 363 -5.27 41.24 -51.64
N SER A 364 -5.47 42.51 -52.00
CA SER A 364 -5.34 42.98 -53.40
C SER A 364 -3.92 42.85 -53.97
N GLY A 365 -2.89 42.71 -53.13
CA GLY A 365 -1.51 42.49 -53.56
C GLY A 365 -1.10 41.01 -53.60
N MET A 366 -2.01 40.07 -53.28
CA MET A 366 -1.78 38.63 -53.31
C MET A 366 -2.30 37.93 -54.57
N GLU A 367 -3.09 38.62 -55.39
CA GLU A 367 -3.39 38.23 -56.79
C GLU A 367 -2.19 38.56 -57.70
#